data_AF-A0A419X472-F1
#
_entry.id   AF-A0A419X472-F1
#
_cell.length_a   1.000
_cell.length_b   1.000
_cell.length_c   1.000
_cell.angle_alpha   90.00
_cell.angle_beta   90.00
_cell.angle_gamma   90.00
#
_symmetry.space_group_name_H-M   'P 1'
#
loop_
_entity.id
_entity.type
_entity.pdbx_description
1 polymer ?
#
loop_
_entity_poly.entity_id
_entity_poly.type
_entity_poly.pdbx_seq_one_letter_code
_entity_poly.pdbx_strand_id
1 'polypeptide(L)'
;MIQLNNFKKFDPLNDSPLDIPDSEGNYIIVLKPNKKLPELGITFTCKTIDNKKIIYTGISNKSLRCRDYKQHFNGNAGNSTLRKSIGSLFGWKKIPRDKINNGKTKFNKEDEDRLSKWMKQNLDLYFLANPTPKEKEVELINQLNPPLNLSKNKNNENAEFRVELSRLRKIK
;
A
#
# COMPACT_ATOMS: atom_id res chain seq x y z
N MET A 1 12.35 -13.22 -14.39
CA MET A 1 11.23 -13.39 -13.43
C MET A 1 11.67 -12.83 -12.09
N ILE A 2 10.83 -12.03 -11.41
CA ILE A 2 11.11 -11.54 -10.07
C ILE A 2 11.24 -12.72 -9.08
N GLN A 3 12.37 -12.75 -8.39
CA GLN A 3 12.63 -13.64 -7.27
C GLN A 3 11.93 -13.11 -6.01
N LEU A 4 10.65 -13.46 -5.85
CA LEU A 4 9.85 -13.09 -4.68
C LEU A 4 10.33 -13.74 -3.38
N ASN A 5 11.04 -14.86 -3.48
CA ASN A 5 11.68 -15.57 -2.37
C ASN A 5 12.76 -14.74 -1.63
N ASN A 6 13.30 -13.69 -2.27
CA ASN A 6 14.26 -12.80 -1.62
C ASN A 6 13.60 -11.80 -0.66
N PHE A 7 12.28 -11.63 -0.74
CA PHE A 7 11.56 -10.75 0.19
C PHE A 7 11.30 -11.46 1.51
N LYS A 8 11.62 -10.78 2.61
CA LYS A 8 11.31 -11.24 3.96
C LYS A 8 9.88 -10.83 4.31
N LYS A 9 9.10 -11.79 4.81
CA LYS A 9 7.75 -11.54 5.33
C LYS A 9 7.83 -10.78 6.65
N PHE A 10 6.84 -9.93 6.90
CA PHE A 10 6.62 -9.19 8.13
C PHE A 10 5.12 -9.12 8.43
N ASP A 11 4.71 -9.62 9.60
CA ASP A 11 3.36 -9.51 10.15
C ASP A 11 3.25 -8.32 11.11
N PRO A 12 2.50 -7.26 10.76
CA PRO A 12 2.41 -6.04 11.56
C PRO A 12 1.73 -6.20 12.94
N LEU A 13 1.15 -7.36 13.25
CA LEU A 13 0.61 -7.67 14.57
C LEU A 13 1.60 -8.38 15.50
N ASN A 14 2.50 -9.17 14.92
CA ASN A 14 3.29 -10.15 15.68
C ASN A 14 4.79 -9.84 15.65
N ASP A 15 5.28 -9.24 14.57
CA ASP A 15 6.70 -9.03 14.36
C ASP A 15 7.17 -7.67 14.91
N SER A 16 8.44 -7.60 15.29
CA SER A 16 9.03 -6.38 15.81
C SER A 16 9.36 -5.43 14.66
N PRO A 17 9.01 -4.14 14.74
CA PRO A 17 9.43 -3.16 13.73
C PRO A 17 10.95 -3.09 13.52
N LEU A 18 11.75 -3.58 14.48
CA LEU A 18 13.20 -3.66 14.40
C LEU A 18 13.69 -4.74 13.43
N ASP A 19 12.83 -5.69 13.04
CA ASP A 19 13.13 -6.76 12.08
C ASP A 19 13.23 -6.22 10.64
N ILE A 20 12.62 -5.05 10.39
CA ILE A 20 12.72 -4.34 9.12
C ILE A 20 14.01 -3.50 9.12
N PRO A 21 14.91 -3.62 8.14
CA PRO A 21 16.16 -2.87 8.12
C PRO A 21 15.92 -1.36 8.01
N ASP A 22 16.81 -0.59 8.64
CA ASP A 22 16.83 0.88 8.53
C ASP A 22 17.64 1.30 7.30
N SER A 23 17.21 0.86 6.12
CA SER A 23 17.90 1.08 4.84
C SER A 23 16.93 1.36 3.71
N GLU A 24 17.46 1.75 2.56
CA GLU A 24 16.71 1.79 1.30
C GLU A 24 16.21 0.39 0.90
N GLY A 25 15.12 0.36 0.14
CA GLY A 25 14.63 -0.90 -0.39
C GLY A 25 13.23 -0.85 -0.99
N ASN A 26 12.71 -2.03 -1.26
CA ASN A 26 11.39 -2.25 -1.84
C ASN A 26 10.49 -2.98 -0.85
N TYR A 27 9.19 -2.79 -1.04
CA TYR A 27 8.20 -3.57 -0.32
C TYR A 27 6.99 -3.90 -1.16
N ILE A 28 6.33 -4.98 -0.77
CA ILE A 28 5.09 -5.50 -1.33
C ILE A 28 4.11 -5.61 -0.17
N ILE A 29 2.88 -5.17 -0.40
CA ILE A 29 1.78 -5.31 0.54
C ILE A 29 0.84 -6.36 -0.02
N VAL A 30 0.49 -7.30 0.84
CA VAL A 30 -0.39 -8.39 0.48
C VAL A 30 -1.57 -8.46 1.42
N LEU A 31 -2.70 -8.91 0.87
CA LEU A 31 -3.90 -9.19 1.63
C LEU A 31 -3.81 -10.61 2.20
N LYS A 32 -3.97 -10.75 3.52
CA LYS A 32 -3.96 -12.04 4.23
C LYS A 32 -5.02 -12.99 3.65
N PRO A 33 -4.86 -14.32 3.79
CA PRO A 33 -5.82 -15.28 3.26
C PRO A 33 -7.24 -14.99 3.74
N ASN A 34 -8.21 -15.19 2.84
CA ASN A 34 -9.65 -14.96 3.09
C ASN A 34 -10.04 -13.52 3.49
N LYS A 35 -9.12 -12.55 3.44
CA LYS A 35 -9.44 -11.13 3.60
C LYS A 35 -9.78 -10.50 2.25
N LYS A 36 -10.56 -9.42 2.29
CA LYS A 36 -11.03 -8.68 1.12
C LYS A 36 -10.79 -7.19 1.30
N LEU A 37 -10.47 -6.49 0.22
CA LEU A 37 -10.59 -5.03 0.17
C LEU A 37 -12.08 -4.65 0.21
N PRO A 38 -12.44 -3.43 0.65
CA PRO A 38 -13.82 -2.95 0.54
C PRO A 38 -14.30 -3.04 -0.92
N GLU A 39 -15.51 -3.56 -1.12
CA GLU A 39 -16.05 -3.88 -2.44
C GLU A 39 -16.51 -2.61 -3.17
N LEU A 40 -16.14 -2.49 -4.45
CA LEU A 40 -16.58 -1.40 -5.34
C LEU A 40 -17.62 -1.85 -6.38
N GLY A 41 -18.02 -3.12 -6.37
CA GLY A 41 -18.77 -3.72 -7.48
C GLY A 41 -17.95 -3.92 -8.76
N ILE A 42 -16.67 -3.52 -8.78
CA ILE A 42 -15.72 -3.74 -9.88
C ILE A 42 -14.74 -4.82 -9.47
N THR A 43 -14.66 -5.88 -10.26
CA THR A 43 -13.72 -6.98 -10.04
C THR A 43 -12.30 -6.57 -10.41
N PHE A 44 -11.33 -7.08 -9.66
CA PHE A 44 -9.91 -6.96 -9.99
C PHE A 44 -9.20 -8.29 -9.72
N THR A 45 -8.14 -8.55 -10.46
CA THR A 45 -7.26 -9.72 -10.29
C THR A 45 -6.01 -9.32 -9.51
N CYS A 46 -5.36 -10.30 -8.89
CA CYS A 46 -4.08 -10.11 -8.23
C CYS A 46 -3.18 -11.31 -8.51
N LYS A 47 -1.88 -11.04 -8.71
CA LYS A 47 -0.88 -12.08 -8.48
C LYS A 47 -0.80 -12.44 -7.00
N THR A 48 -0.26 -13.61 -6.71
CA THR A 48 -0.15 -14.13 -5.35
C THR A 48 1.29 -14.43 -4.96
N ILE A 49 1.55 -14.38 -3.66
CA ILE A 49 2.76 -14.85 -3.00
C ILE A 49 2.33 -15.57 -1.72
N ASP A 50 2.79 -16.80 -1.49
CA ASP A 50 2.38 -17.64 -0.35
C ASP A 50 0.85 -17.68 -0.13
N ASN A 51 0.08 -17.84 -1.21
CA ASN A 51 -1.39 -17.79 -1.23
C ASN A 51 -2.02 -16.48 -0.73
N LYS A 52 -1.27 -15.38 -0.70
CA LYS A 52 -1.74 -14.03 -0.36
C LYS A 52 -1.80 -13.15 -1.59
N LYS A 53 -2.84 -12.32 -1.71
CA LYS A 53 -3.04 -11.47 -2.90
C LYS A 53 -2.14 -10.24 -2.82
N ILE A 54 -1.33 -10.00 -3.83
CA ILE A 54 -0.47 -8.82 -3.94
C ILE A 54 -1.33 -7.62 -4.35
N ILE A 55 -1.47 -6.63 -3.48
CA ILE A 55 -2.36 -5.49 -3.71
C ILE A 55 -1.61 -4.19 -3.99
N TYR A 56 -0.36 -4.06 -3.52
CA TYR A 56 0.44 -2.86 -3.67
C TYR A 56 1.94 -3.15 -3.61
N THR A 57 2.76 -2.32 -4.24
CA THR A 57 4.23 -2.28 -4.07
C THR A 57 4.73 -0.84 -4.01
N GLY A 58 5.84 -0.61 -3.30
CA GLY A 58 6.48 0.70 -3.26
C GLY A 58 7.97 0.63 -2.88
N ILE A 59 8.52 1.81 -2.62
CA ILE A 59 9.95 2.02 -2.31
C ILE A 59 10.19 2.86 -1.06
N SER A 60 11.29 2.56 -0.38
CA SER A 60 11.98 3.49 0.51
C SER A 60 13.30 3.95 -0.09
N ASN A 61 13.52 5.27 -0.14
CA ASN A 61 14.82 5.85 -0.50
C ASN A 61 15.66 6.23 0.73
N LYS A 62 15.24 5.84 1.94
CA LYS A 62 15.99 6.16 3.16
C LYS A 62 15.94 5.02 4.16
N SER A 63 14.72 4.55 4.46
CA SER A 63 14.48 3.63 5.56
C SER A 63 13.16 2.90 5.37
N LEU A 64 13.23 1.60 5.08
CA LEU A 64 12.06 0.71 5.06
C LEU A 64 11.32 0.74 6.41
N ARG A 65 12.08 0.81 7.52
CA ARG A 65 11.54 0.87 8.89
C ARG A 65 10.77 2.16 9.18
N CYS A 66 11.38 3.32 8.93
CA CYS A 66 10.84 4.62 9.35
C CYS A 66 9.80 5.16 8.38
N ARG A 67 9.99 4.96 7.07
CA ARG A 67 9.07 5.50 6.07
C ARG A 67 7.88 4.57 5.83
N ASP A 68 8.12 3.32 5.47
CA ASP A 68 7.05 2.53 4.88
C ASP A 68 6.25 1.78 5.94
N TYR A 69 6.89 1.07 6.86
CA TYR A 69 6.14 0.40 7.93
C TYR A 69 5.41 1.40 8.84
N LYS A 70 6.15 2.34 9.45
CA LYS A 70 5.54 3.30 10.39
C LYS A 70 4.45 4.16 9.73
N GLN A 71 4.63 4.64 8.50
CA GLN A 71 3.60 5.48 7.88
C GLN A 71 2.42 4.68 7.33
N HIS A 72 2.61 3.47 6.82
CA HIS A 72 1.49 2.66 6.33
C HIS A 72 0.61 2.16 7.47
N PHE A 73 1.21 1.60 8.53
CA PHE A 73 0.45 0.93 9.58
C PHE A 73 0.13 1.82 10.79
N ASN A 74 0.86 2.92 10.99
CA ASN A 74 0.67 3.83 12.13
C ASN A 74 0.59 5.33 11.74
N GLY A 75 0.58 5.64 10.44
CA GLY A 75 0.58 7.01 9.94
C GLY A 75 -0.81 7.52 9.53
N ASN A 76 -0.83 8.45 8.57
CA ASN A 76 -2.06 8.98 7.98
C ASN A 76 -2.00 8.99 6.45
N ALA A 77 -3.16 9.07 5.81
CA ALA A 77 -3.32 9.07 4.35
C ALA A 77 -2.69 10.28 3.65
N GLY A 78 -2.35 11.33 4.39
CA GLY A 78 -1.64 12.50 3.89
C GLY A 78 -0.16 12.26 3.54
N ASN A 79 0.41 11.14 4.02
CA ASN A 79 1.78 10.71 3.69
C ASN A 79 1.82 9.32 3.04
N SER A 80 0.68 8.65 2.89
CA SER A 80 0.60 7.28 2.44
C SER A 80 -0.44 7.12 1.33
N THR A 81 0.05 6.86 0.12
CA THR A 81 -0.78 6.57 -1.07
C THR A 81 -1.65 5.33 -0.85
N LEU A 82 -1.10 4.28 -0.25
CA LEU A 82 -1.82 3.06 0.10
C LEU A 82 -2.99 3.35 1.05
N ARG A 83 -2.75 4.07 2.16
CA ARG A 83 -3.82 4.44 3.11
C ARG A 83 -4.89 5.27 2.42
N LYS A 84 -4.48 6.22 1.58
CA LYS A 84 -5.41 7.05 0.81
C LYS A 84 -6.28 6.22 -0.12
N SER A 85 -5.71 5.21 -0.79
CA SER A 85 -6.48 4.27 -1.62
C SER A 85 -7.47 3.47 -0.77
N ILE A 86 -7.01 2.78 0.28
CA ILE A 86 -7.86 1.92 1.11
C ILE A 86 -8.98 2.71 1.80
N GLY A 87 -8.69 3.85 2.43
CA GLY A 87 -9.73 4.66 3.06
C GLY A 87 -10.71 5.27 2.06
N SER A 88 -10.31 5.48 0.80
CA SER A 88 -11.24 5.90 -0.25
C SER A 88 -12.16 4.76 -0.70
N LEU A 89 -11.68 3.50 -0.67
CA LEU A 89 -12.53 2.31 -0.88
C LEU A 89 -13.58 2.17 0.23
N PHE A 90 -13.26 2.56 1.47
CA PHE A 90 -14.23 2.63 2.57
C PHE A 90 -15.22 3.79 2.45
N GLY A 91 -15.06 4.69 1.48
CA GLY A 91 -15.92 5.86 1.32
C GLY A 91 -15.70 6.96 2.37
N TRP A 92 -14.59 6.95 3.11
CA TRP A 92 -14.36 7.93 4.17
C TRP A 92 -14.03 9.33 3.62
N LYS A 93 -14.53 10.34 4.35
CA LYS A 93 -14.35 11.75 4.03
C LYS A 93 -12.91 12.19 4.33
N LYS A 94 -12.35 12.98 3.42
CA LYS A 94 -10.99 13.49 3.49
C LYS A 94 -10.99 14.95 3.93
N ILE A 95 -10.14 15.26 4.90
CA ILE A 95 -9.92 16.61 5.42
C ILE A 95 -8.53 17.10 4.99
N PRO A 96 -8.29 18.43 4.96
CA PRO A 96 -6.96 18.97 4.77
C PRO A 96 -5.96 18.36 5.76
N ARG A 97 -4.76 18.00 5.26
CA ARG A 97 -3.72 17.41 6.10
C ARG A 97 -3.13 18.43 7.07
N ASP A 98 -2.85 19.61 6.52
CA ASP A 98 -2.19 20.74 7.15
C ASP A 98 -3.15 21.93 7.22
N LYS A 99 -2.88 22.91 8.10
CA LYS A 99 -3.68 24.15 8.19
C LYS A 99 -3.59 24.96 6.89
N ILE A 100 -2.44 24.91 6.23
CA ILE A 100 -2.22 25.51 4.91
C ILE A 100 -2.76 24.56 3.85
N ASN A 101 -3.65 25.04 2.99
CA ASN A 101 -4.22 24.25 1.91
C ASN A 101 -3.19 24.01 0.78
N ASN A 102 -2.34 23.00 0.94
CA ASN A 102 -1.38 22.54 -0.06
C ASN A 102 -1.95 21.40 -0.94
N GLY A 103 -3.27 21.21 -0.93
CA GLY A 103 -3.95 20.12 -1.64
C GLY A 103 -3.77 18.72 -1.03
N LYS A 104 -2.93 18.54 0.00
CA LYS A 104 -2.78 17.25 0.68
C LYS A 104 -3.93 17.02 1.65
N THR A 105 -4.44 15.80 1.63
CA THR A 105 -5.59 15.39 2.44
C THR A 105 -5.31 14.11 3.20
N LYS A 106 -5.96 13.96 4.36
CA LYS A 106 -5.94 12.78 5.25
C LYS A 106 -7.38 12.47 5.68
N PHE A 107 -7.61 11.38 6.42
CA PHE A 107 -8.89 11.15 7.07
C PHE A 107 -8.93 11.82 8.45
N ASN A 108 -10.11 11.91 9.08
CA ASN A 108 -10.19 12.35 10.47
C ASN A 108 -9.46 11.35 11.40
N LYS A 109 -9.25 11.72 12.67
CA LYS A 109 -8.48 10.88 13.60
C LYS A 109 -9.10 9.49 13.78
N GLU A 110 -10.42 9.42 13.92
CA GLU A 110 -11.15 8.17 14.14
C GLU A 110 -11.01 7.20 12.95
N ASP A 111 -11.17 7.71 11.73
CA ASP A 111 -11.03 6.92 10.51
C ASP A 111 -9.58 6.48 10.28
N GLU A 112 -8.58 7.30 10.60
CA GLU A 112 -7.17 6.88 10.54
C GLU A 112 -6.85 5.78 11.58
N ASP A 113 -7.47 5.81 12.76
CA ASP A 113 -7.30 4.76 13.77
C ASP A 113 -7.96 3.45 13.33
N ARG A 114 -9.20 3.54 12.82
CA ARG A 114 -9.92 2.41 12.21
C ARG A 114 -9.11 1.81 11.07
N LEU A 115 -8.53 2.65 10.21
CA LEU A 115 -7.68 2.21 9.11
C LEU A 115 -6.43 1.49 9.59
N SER A 116 -5.75 2.02 10.59
CA SER A 116 -4.54 1.42 11.16
C SER A 116 -4.84 0.04 11.73
N LYS A 117 -5.93 -0.09 12.51
CA LYS A 117 -6.38 -1.38 13.04
C LYS A 117 -6.72 -2.36 11.91
N TRP A 118 -7.50 -1.93 10.93
CA TRP A 118 -7.87 -2.75 9.78
C TRP A 118 -6.65 -3.22 8.99
N MET A 119 -5.70 -2.33 8.68
CA MET A 119 -4.50 -2.68 7.93
C MET A 119 -3.65 -3.71 8.65
N LYS A 120 -3.41 -3.57 9.96
CA LYS A 120 -2.65 -4.56 10.74
C LYS A 120 -3.33 -5.93 10.77
N GLN A 121 -4.66 -5.95 10.87
CA GLN A 121 -5.44 -7.18 10.91
C GLN A 121 -5.53 -7.91 9.58
N ASN A 122 -5.43 -7.19 8.46
CA ASN A 122 -5.75 -7.74 7.14
C ASN A 122 -4.56 -7.81 6.18
N LEU A 123 -3.45 -7.12 6.45
CA LEU A 123 -2.32 -7.03 5.54
C LEU A 123 -1.05 -7.61 6.14
N ASP A 124 -0.23 -8.21 5.29
CA ASP A 124 1.18 -8.51 5.55
C ASP A 124 2.07 -7.63 4.67
N LEU A 125 3.31 -7.43 5.11
CA LEU A 125 4.37 -6.77 4.36
C LEU A 125 5.41 -7.80 3.94
N TYR A 126 5.92 -7.66 2.73
CA TYR A 126 7.11 -8.37 2.25
C TYR A 126 8.14 -7.29 1.91
N PHE A 127 9.34 -7.35 2.46
CA PHE A 127 10.36 -6.30 2.26
C PHE A 127 11.68 -6.88 1.75
N LEU A 128 12.41 -6.06 1.00
CA LEU A 128 13.74 -6.36 0.49
C LEU A 128 14.61 -5.11 0.59
N ALA A 129 15.69 -5.17 1.37
CA ALA A 129 16.72 -4.13 1.33
C ALA A 129 17.35 -4.10 -0.06
N ASN A 130 17.41 -2.92 -0.67
CA ASN A 130 17.89 -2.77 -2.03
C ASN A 130 18.46 -1.36 -2.22
N PRO A 131 19.73 -1.20 -2.64
CA PRO A 131 20.33 0.11 -2.91
C PRO A 131 19.80 0.80 -4.18
N THR A 132 19.10 0.09 -5.08
CA THR A 132 18.50 0.66 -6.30
C THR A 132 16.97 0.48 -6.33
N PRO A 133 16.23 1.01 -5.33
CA PRO A 133 14.82 0.65 -5.13
C PRO A 133 13.90 1.12 -6.27
N LYS A 134 14.24 2.23 -6.94
CA LYS A 134 13.44 2.82 -8.02
C LYS A 134 13.34 1.92 -9.25
N GLU A 135 14.44 1.31 -9.67
CA GLU A 135 14.47 0.41 -10.83
C GLU A 135 13.64 -0.84 -10.55
N LYS A 136 13.84 -1.42 -9.37
CA LYS A 136 13.09 -2.59 -8.89
C LYS A 136 11.60 -2.31 -8.76
N GLU A 137 11.19 -1.09 -8.39
CA GLU A 137 9.77 -0.71 -8.32
C GLU A 137 9.08 -0.83 -9.68
N VAL A 138 9.73 -0.36 -10.75
CA VAL A 138 9.19 -0.45 -12.10
C VAL A 138 9.05 -1.91 -12.50
N GLU A 139 10.07 -2.73 -12.20
CA GLU A 139 10.03 -4.17 -12.41
C GLU A 139 8.84 -4.83 -11.67
N LEU A 140 8.68 -4.53 -10.37
CA LEU A 140 7.62 -5.05 -9.52
C LEU A 140 6.23 -4.64 -10.01
N ILE A 141 6.03 -3.38 -10.39
CA ILE A 141 4.73 -2.92 -10.92
C ILE A 141 4.40 -3.65 -12.22
N ASN A 142 5.35 -3.74 -13.15
CA ASN A 142 5.13 -4.38 -14.45
C ASN A 142 4.85 -5.88 -14.32
N GLN A 143 5.59 -6.58 -13.46
CA GLN A 143 5.45 -8.02 -13.32
C GLN A 143 4.32 -8.42 -12.37
N LEU A 144 4.03 -7.65 -11.32
CA LEU A 144 3.01 -8.02 -10.32
C LEU A 144 1.63 -7.42 -10.59
N ASN A 145 1.55 -6.37 -11.40
CA ASN A 145 0.34 -5.61 -11.70
C ASN A 145 -0.59 -5.34 -10.48
N PRO A 146 -0.06 -4.80 -9.37
CA PRO A 146 -0.87 -4.60 -8.18
C PRO A 146 -2.01 -3.59 -8.43
N PRO A 147 -3.26 -3.91 -8.06
CA PRO A 147 -4.43 -3.09 -8.36
C PRO A 147 -4.43 -1.72 -7.67
N LEU A 148 -3.74 -1.55 -6.53
CA LEU A 148 -3.71 -0.26 -5.81
C LEU A 148 -2.59 0.68 -6.27
N ASN A 149 -1.67 0.22 -7.12
CA ASN A 149 -0.65 1.08 -7.74
C ASN A 149 -1.27 1.86 -8.89
N LEU A 150 -1.69 3.11 -8.64
CA LEU A 150 -2.30 3.97 -9.66
C LEU A 150 -1.27 4.69 -10.54
N SER A 151 -0.10 5.00 -9.97
CA SER A 151 1.00 5.61 -10.71
C SER A 151 1.89 4.52 -11.32
N LYS A 152 2.47 4.79 -12.49
CA LYS A 152 3.37 3.90 -13.25
C LYS A 152 2.74 2.59 -13.76
N ASN A 153 1.63 2.15 -13.19
CA ASN A 153 0.91 0.97 -13.68
C ASN A 153 0.07 1.31 -14.93
N LYS A 154 0.55 0.86 -16.09
CA LYS A 154 -0.08 1.05 -17.40
C LYS A 154 -0.73 -0.22 -17.96
N ASN A 155 -0.83 -1.29 -17.18
CA ASN A 155 -1.37 -2.56 -17.65
C ASN A 155 -2.90 -2.45 -17.90
N ASN A 156 -3.43 -2.99 -18.99
CA ASN A 156 -4.88 -2.95 -19.25
C ASN A 156 -5.68 -3.77 -18.24
N GLU A 157 -5.09 -4.83 -17.67
CA GLU A 157 -5.68 -5.57 -16.57
C GLU A 157 -5.82 -4.67 -15.34
N ASN A 158 -7.00 -4.71 -14.69
CA ASN A 158 -7.42 -3.84 -13.58
C ASN A 158 -7.54 -2.35 -13.93
N ALA A 159 -7.50 -1.95 -15.21
CA ALA A 159 -7.57 -0.54 -15.60
C ALA A 159 -8.87 0.15 -15.13
N GLU A 160 -10.02 -0.49 -15.31
CA GLU A 160 -11.31 0.01 -14.85
C GLU A 160 -11.33 0.25 -13.33
N PHE A 161 -10.88 -0.74 -12.55
CA PHE A 161 -10.75 -0.61 -11.10
C PHE A 161 -9.83 0.57 -10.71
N ARG A 162 -8.70 0.76 -11.41
CA ARG A 162 -7.77 1.87 -11.14
C ARG A 162 -8.36 3.23 -11.51
N VAL A 163 -9.17 3.32 -12.57
CA VAL A 163 -9.91 4.54 -12.93
C VAL A 163 -10.88 4.92 -11.82
N GLU A 164 -11.68 3.96 -11.35
CA GLU A 164 -12.66 4.23 -10.30
C GLU A 164 -11.99 4.57 -8.96
N LEU A 165 -10.95 3.84 -8.57
CA LEU A 165 -10.17 4.18 -7.38
C LEU A 165 -9.51 5.56 -7.48
N SER A 166 -9.06 5.96 -8.68
CA SER A 166 -8.54 7.32 -8.92
C SER A 166 -9.61 8.39 -8.73
N ARG A 167 -10.86 8.12 -9.14
CA ARG A 167 -12.02 8.99 -8.93
C ARG A 167 -12.32 9.14 -7.43
N LEU A 168 -12.43 8.03 -6.71
CA LEU A 168 -12.70 8.02 -5.25
C LEU A 168 -11.65 8.79 -4.45
N ARG A 169 -10.38 8.73 -4.85
CA ARG A 169 -9.29 9.47 -4.19
C ARG A 169 -9.39 11.00 -4.35
N LYS A 170 -10.12 11.50 -5.35
CA LYS A 170 -10.31 12.93 -5.61
C LYS A 170 -11.50 13.52 -4.84
N ILE A 171 -12.48 12.70 -4.44
CA ILE A 171 -13.62 13.13 -3.61
C ILE A 171 -13.10 13.60 -2.26
N LYS A 172 -13.44 14.82 -1.83
CA LYS A 172 -13.03 15.36 -0.53
C LYS A 172 -14.07 15.07 0.54
#